data_AF-A0A3D1SW48-F1
#
_entry.id   AF-A0A3D1SW48-F1
#
_cell.length_a   1.000
_cell.length_b   1.000
_cell.length_c   1.000
_cell.angle_alpha   90.00
_cell.angle_beta   90.00
_cell.angle_gamma   90.00
#
_symmetry.space_group_name_H-M   'P 1'
#
loop_
_entity.id
_entity.type
_entity.pdbx_description
1 polymer ?
#
loop_
_entity_poly.entity_id
_entity_poly.type
_entity_poly.pdbx_seq_one_letter_code
_entity_poly.pdbx_strand_id
1 'polypeptide(L)'
;LKHSDFRWAREQFLKYNDIDSFCAAMRSETLDKFALTAKTGAFYHGQPVDDSVLRFVREQPYLLYGARDRNTIAAIAIPCETQKYLRESDPVKKKYYACHCQFARESLLQKEGTVSTTLCNC
;
A
#
# COMPACT_ATOMS: atom_id res chain seq x y z
N LEU A 1 -3.47 -10.85 15.20
CA LEU A 1 -4.76 -10.29 14.73
C LEU A 1 -5.83 -11.34 14.98
N LYS A 2 -6.99 -10.95 15.51
CA LYS A 2 -8.14 -11.85 15.78
C LYS A 2 -9.15 -11.71 14.65
N HIS A 3 -9.94 -12.74 14.36
CA HIS A 3 -11.01 -12.66 13.35
C HIS A 3 -11.98 -11.49 13.58
N SER A 4 -12.22 -11.14 14.85
CA SER A 4 -13.04 -9.99 15.26
C SER A 4 -12.56 -8.66 14.67
N ASP A 5 -11.25 -8.52 14.42
CA ASP A 5 -10.63 -7.29 13.94
C ASP A 5 -11.02 -6.99 12.47
N PHE A 6 -11.57 -7.99 11.77
CA PHE A 6 -11.96 -7.91 10.36
C PHE A 6 -13.47 -8.01 10.13
N ARG A 7 -14.28 -7.97 11.20
CA ARG A 7 -15.75 -8.01 11.08
C ARG A 7 -16.30 -6.92 10.16
N TRP A 8 -15.72 -5.72 10.26
CA TRP A 8 -16.09 -4.58 9.42
C TRP A 8 -16.00 -4.92 7.92
N ALA A 9 -14.95 -5.64 7.48
CA ALA A 9 -14.74 -5.94 6.07
C ALA A 9 -15.81 -6.90 5.57
N ARG A 10 -16.15 -7.91 6.39
CA ARG A 10 -17.26 -8.84 6.09
C ARG A 10 -18.59 -8.11 6.01
N GLU A 11 -18.88 -7.24 6.98
CA GLU A 11 -20.12 -6.46 7.01
C GLU A 11 -20.25 -5.55 5.79
N GLN A 12 -19.17 -4.90 5.37
CA GLN A 12 -19.16 -4.10 4.15
C GLN A 12 -19.36 -4.97 2.91
N PHE A 13 -18.65 -6.10 2.79
CA PHE A 13 -18.85 -7.02 1.67
C PHE A 13 -20.31 -7.50 1.56
N LEU A 14 -20.95 -7.84 2.67
CA LEU A 14 -22.35 -8.28 2.68
C LEU A 14 -23.35 -7.21 2.24
N LYS A 15 -23.03 -5.92 2.36
CA LYS A 15 -23.89 -4.83 1.84
C LYS A 15 -23.90 -4.78 0.32
N TYR A 16 -22.75 -5.04 -0.31
CA TYR A 16 -22.64 -5.10 -1.76
C TYR A 16 -23.09 -6.46 -2.30
N ASN A 17 -22.77 -7.54 -1.57
CA ASN A 17 -23.01 -8.93 -1.94
C ASN A 17 -22.50 -9.29 -3.36
N ASP A 18 -21.49 -8.56 -3.80
CA ASP A 18 -20.82 -8.70 -5.09
C ASP A 18 -19.39 -8.20 -4.93
N ILE A 19 -18.42 -9.00 -5.38
CA ILE A 19 -17.01 -8.72 -5.11
C ILE A 19 -16.48 -7.57 -5.97
N ASP A 20 -17.01 -7.37 -7.18
CA ASP A 20 -16.61 -6.27 -8.05
C ASP A 20 -17.09 -4.93 -7.50
N SER A 21 -18.36 -4.89 -7.08
CA SER A 21 -18.96 -3.73 -6.41
C SER A 21 -18.25 -3.40 -5.11
N PHE A 22 -17.91 -4.41 -4.30
CA PHE A 22 -17.12 -4.22 -3.08
C PHE A 22 -15.73 -3.64 -3.39
N CYS A 23 -14.99 -4.21 -4.35
CA CYS A 23 -13.67 -3.71 -4.74
C CYS A 23 -13.73 -2.26 -5.25
N ALA A 24 -14.72 -1.93 -6.08
CA ALA A 24 -14.94 -0.58 -6.59
C ALA A 24 -15.21 0.42 -5.46
N ALA A 25 -16.06 0.06 -4.50
CA ALA A 25 -16.36 0.89 -3.34
C ALA A 25 -15.13 1.11 -2.45
N MET A 26 -14.40 0.05 -2.11
CA MET A 26 -13.18 0.14 -1.30
C MET A 26 -12.13 1.03 -1.97
N ARG A 27 -12.01 0.95 -3.31
CA ARG A 27 -11.13 1.83 -4.08
C ARG A 27 -11.60 3.28 -4.02
N SER A 28 -12.89 3.56 -4.25
CA SER A 28 -13.44 4.92 -4.19
C SER A 28 -13.20 5.55 -2.81
N GLU A 29 -13.58 4.86 -1.73
CA GLU A 29 -13.39 5.35 -0.37
C GLU A 29 -11.92 5.62 -0.04
N THR A 30 -11.02 4.78 -0.56
CA THR A 30 -9.58 4.96 -0.38
C THR A 30 -9.11 6.21 -1.11
N LEU A 31 -9.49 6.41 -2.37
CA LEU A 31 -9.13 7.60 -3.15
C LEU A 31 -9.69 8.88 -2.53
N ASP A 32 -10.92 8.85 -2.00
CA ASP A 32 -11.54 9.98 -1.32
C ASP A 32 -10.78 10.34 -0.03
N LYS A 33 -10.37 9.33 0.76
CA LYS A 33 -9.52 9.52 1.94
C LYS A 33 -8.18 10.16 1.56
N PHE A 34 -7.49 9.64 0.55
CA PHE A 34 -6.22 10.22 0.09
C PHE A 34 -6.40 11.66 -0.42
N ALA A 35 -7.46 11.94 -1.16
CA ALA A 35 -7.74 13.29 -1.65
C ALA A 35 -8.00 14.27 -0.50
N LEU A 36 -8.75 13.85 0.53
CA LEU A 36 -8.96 14.65 1.73
C LEU A 36 -7.67 14.85 2.52
N THR A 37 -6.87 13.81 2.70
CA THR A 37 -5.57 13.87 3.39
C THR A 37 -4.62 14.84 2.68
N ALA A 38 -4.53 14.77 1.35
CA ALA A 38 -3.74 15.70 0.55
C ALA A 38 -4.21 17.15 0.71
N LYS A 39 -5.53 17.38 0.60
CA LYS A 39 -6.14 18.71 0.74
C LYS A 39 -5.91 19.33 2.13
N THR A 40 -5.93 18.51 3.18
CA THR A 40 -5.83 18.97 4.57
C THR A 40 -4.40 19.03 5.09
N GLY A 41 -3.42 18.52 4.33
CA GLY A 41 -2.04 18.36 4.82
C GLY A 41 -1.92 17.34 5.95
N ALA A 42 -2.88 16.43 6.08
CA ALA A 42 -2.85 15.37 7.09
C ALA A 42 -1.88 14.25 6.70
N PHE A 43 -1.68 13.30 7.62
CA PHE A 43 -0.81 12.14 7.41
C PHE A 43 -1.63 10.87 7.21
N TYR A 44 -1.16 10.01 6.31
CA TYR A 44 -1.64 8.64 6.15
C TYR A 44 -0.67 7.69 6.85
N HIS A 45 -1.07 7.11 7.98
CA HIS A 45 -0.20 6.28 8.83
C HIS A 45 1.16 6.92 9.14
N GLY A 46 1.17 8.22 9.44
CA GLY A 46 2.40 8.96 9.76
C GLY A 46 3.23 9.39 8.54
N GLN A 47 2.80 9.08 7.32
CA GLN A 47 3.42 9.59 6.09
C GLN A 47 2.64 10.79 5.54
N PRO A 48 3.33 11.87 5.12
CA PRO A 48 2.64 12.99 4.48
C PRO A 48 2.06 12.56 3.13
N VAL A 49 0.89 13.09 2.78
CA VAL A 49 0.27 12.89 1.47
C VAL A 49 0.26 14.22 0.74
N ASP A 50 0.99 14.30 -0.37
CA ASP A 50 0.96 15.42 -1.31
C ASP A 50 0.31 15.00 -2.64
N ASP A 51 0.28 15.93 -3.60
CA ASP A 51 -0.26 15.66 -4.94
C ASP A 51 0.47 14.53 -5.68
N SER A 52 1.77 14.35 -5.43
CA SER A 52 2.55 13.26 -6.05
C SER A 52 2.14 11.90 -5.51
N VAL A 53 1.90 11.80 -4.20
CA VAL A 53 1.37 10.60 -3.54
C VAL A 53 -0.06 10.34 -4.00
N LEU A 54 -0.92 11.37 -4.02
CA LEU A 54 -2.31 11.23 -4.49
C LEU A 54 -2.37 10.75 -5.94
N ARG A 55 -1.54 11.31 -6.83
CA ARG A 55 -1.43 10.85 -8.22
C ARG A 55 -0.98 9.39 -8.30
N PHE A 56 0.05 9.02 -7.56
CA PHE A 56 0.54 7.63 -7.51
C PHE A 56 -0.54 6.65 -7.09
N VAL A 57 -1.29 6.95 -6.03
CA VAL A 57 -2.39 6.09 -5.54
C VAL A 57 -3.51 5.96 -6.59
N ARG A 58 -3.82 7.04 -7.33
CA ARG A 58 -4.81 7.00 -8.43
C ARG A 58 -4.35 6.11 -9.59
N GLU A 59 -3.08 6.20 -9.96
CA GLU A 59 -2.51 5.50 -11.12
C GLU A 59 -2.16 4.02 -10.84
N GLN A 60 -2.04 3.61 -9.57
CA GLN A 60 -1.74 2.23 -9.19
C GLN A 60 -3.03 1.46 -8.83
N PRO A 61 -3.59 0.64 -9.75
CA PRO A 61 -4.85 -0.06 -9.51
C PRO A 61 -4.77 -1.10 -8.39
N TYR A 62 -3.60 -1.72 -8.20
CA TYR A 62 -3.39 -2.79 -7.23
C TYR A 62 -3.08 -2.28 -5.81
N LEU A 63 -3.03 -0.98 -5.58
CA LEU A 63 -2.60 -0.43 -4.30
C LEU A 63 -3.68 -0.63 -3.20
N LEU A 64 -3.24 -0.95 -1.99
CA LEU A 64 -4.05 -1.20 -0.79
C LEU A 64 -5.03 -2.37 -0.94
N TYR A 65 -6.32 -2.10 -1.13
CA TYR A 65 -7.34 -3.15 -1.24
C TYR A 65 -7.31 -3.88 -2.58
N GLY A 66 -6.44 -3.45 -3.49
CA GLY A 66 -6.14 -4.18 -4.70
C GLY A 66 -7.13 -3.98 -5.83
N ALA A 67 -6.87 -4.69 -6.92
CA ALA A 67 -7.77 -4.83 -8.05
C ALA A 67 -8.04 -6.31 -8.31
N ARG A 68 -9.25 -6.62 -8.77
CA ARG A 68 -9.62 -7.99 -9.13
C ARG A 68 -8.98 -8.36 -10.47
N ASP A 69 -8.31 -9.51 -10.49
CA ASP A 69 -7.90 -10.19 -11.70
C ASP A 69 -8.55 -11.58 -11.70
N ARG A 70 -9.59 -11.74 -12.53
CA ARG A 70 -10.40 -12.96 -12.67
C ARG A 70 -10.93 -13.47 -11.32
N ASN A 71 -10.32 -14.51 -10.77
CA ASN A 71 -10.69 -15.17 -9.52
C ASN A 71 -9.78 -14.77 -8.34
N THR A 72 -8.92 -13.77 -8.52
CA THR A 72 -7.99 -13.28 -7.50
C THR A 72 -8.15 -11.78 -7.28
N ILE A 73 -7.78 -11.31 -6.08
CA ILE A 73 -7.59 -9.89 -5.81
C ILE A 73 -6.09 -9.69 -5.58
N ALA A 74 -5.46 -8.93 -6.47
CA ALA A 74 -4.06 -8.57 -6.34
C ALA A 74 -3.92 -7.24 -5.62
N ALA A 75 -3.16 -7.23 -4.53
CA ALA A 75 -2.99 -6.09 -3.65
C ALA A 75 -1.50 -5.84 -3.36
N ILE A 76 -1.08 -4.57 -3.38
CA ILE A 76 0.25 -4.13 -2.96
C ILE A 76 0.11 -3.07 -1.86
N ALA A 77 0.99 -3.12 -0.87
CA ALA A 77 1.07 -2.05 0.11
C ALA A 77 1.56 -0.75 -0.54
N ILE A 78 1.11 0.40 -0.02
CA ILE A 78 1.77 1.66 -0.31
C ILE A 78 3.21 1.60 0.24
N PRO A 79 4.23 2.18 -0.43
CA PRO A 79 5.59 2.27 0.11
C PRO A 79 5.63 2.81 1.55
N CYS A 80 6.60 2.37 2.34
CA CYS A 80 6.77 2.81 3.73
C CYS A 80 7.21 4.28 3.85
N GLU A 81 7.88 4.80 2.82
CA GLU A 81 8.28 6.20 2.68
C GLU A 81 7.96 6.71 1.27
N THR A 82 6.67 6.85 0.97
CA THR A 82 6.13 7.05 -0.39
C THR A 82 6.75 8.21 -1.13
N GLN A 83 6.85 9.38 -0.51
CA GLN A 83 7.47 10.53 -1.16
C GLN A 83 8.94 10.29 -1.56
N LYS A 84 9.71 9.60 -0.71
CA LYS A 84 11.11 9.26 -1.02
C LYS A 84 11.18 8.20 -2.11
N TYR A 85 10.33 7.18 -2.03
CA TYR A 85 10.18 6.15 -3.08
C TYR A 85 9.90 6.76 -4.46
N LEU A 86 9.02 7.75 -4.53
CA LEU A 86 8.63 8.40 -5.79
C LEU A 86 9.77 9.25 -6.38
N ARG A 87 10.58 9.90 -5.55
CA ARG A 87 11.71 10.73 -5.99
C ARG A 87 13.00 9.96 -6.27
N GLU A 88 13.12 8.74 -5.75
CA GLU A 88 14.34 7.96 -5.84
C GLU A 88 14.48 7.25 -7.21
N SER A 89 15.69 7.33 -7.76
CA SER A 89 16.10 6.71 -9.01
C SER A 89 17.07 5.55 -8.80
N ASP A 90 17.83 5.53 -7.70
CA ASP A 90 18.68 4.41 -7.34
C ASP A 90 17.81 3.19 -6.99
N PRO A 91 17.98 2.05 -7.68
CA PRO A 91 17.07 0.90 -7.52
C PRO A 91 17.14 0.28 -6.12
N VAL A 92 18.29 0.33 -5.45
CA VAL A 92 18.47 -0.22 -4.10
C VAL A 92 17.76 0.67 -3.08
N LYS A 93 17.97 1.99 -3.15
CA LYS A 93 17.28 2.95 -2.28
C LYS A 93 15.78 3.01 -2.55
N LYS A 94 15.36 2.82 -3.81
CA LYS A 94 13.93 2.75 -4.14
C LYS A 94 13.26 1.57 -3.45
N LYS A 95 13.89 0.38 -3.44
CA LYS A 95 13.43 -0.79 -2.66
C LYS A 95 13.42 -0.50 -1.15
N TYR A 96 14.46 0.17 -0.64
CA TYR A 96 14.53 0.57 0.77
C TYR A 96 13.31 1.39 1.20
N TYR A 97 12.92 2.40 0.42
CA TYR A 97 11.75 3.25 0.71
C TYR A 97 10.39 2.57 0.45
N ALA A 98 10.37 1.42 -0.23
CA ALA A 98 9.18 0.61 -0.42
C ALA A 98 8.91 -0.34 0.76
N CYS A 99 9.97 -0.91 1.33
CA CYS A 99 9.86 -2.03 2.26
C CYS A 99 9.49 -1.60 3.68
N HIS A 100 8.40 -2.15 4.23
CA HIS A 100 7.95 -1.90 5.61
C HIS A 100 8.74 -2.67 6.68
N CYS A 101 9.44 -3.74 6.30
CA CYS A 101 10.23 -4.52 7.23
C CYS A 101 11.56 -3.82 7.51
N GLN A 102 11.73 -3.35 8.75
CA GLN A 102 12.95 -2.65 9.18
C GLN A 102 14.20 -3.53 8.97
N PHE A 103 14.15 -4.81 9.36
CA PHE A 103 15.29 -5.71 9.16
C PHE A 103 15.64 -5.89 7.68
N ALA A 104 14.63 -6.07 6.82
CA ALA A 104 14.89 -6.35 5.41
C ALA A 104 15.38 -5.11 4.66
N ARG A 105 14.77 -3.94 4.91
CA ARG A 105 15.18 -2.71 4.21
C ARG A 105 16.59 -2.27 4.62
N GLU A 106 16.94 -2.31 5.90
CA GLU A 106 18.30 -1.95 6.35
C GLU A 106 19.35 -2.90 5.75
N SER A 107 19.00 -4.17 5.53
CA SER A 107 19.90 -5.13 4.87
C SER A 107 20.28 -4.74 3.44
N LEU A 108 19.46 -3.94 2.75
CA LEU A 108 19.73 -3.49 1.37
C LEU A 108 20.88 -2.48 1.31
N LEU A 109 21.20 -1.80 2.42
CA LEU A 109 22.22 -0.76 2.48
C LEU A 109 23.60 -1.30 2.86
N GLN A 110 23.70 -2.57 3.23
CA GLN A 110 24.93 -3.24 3.63
C GLN A 110 25.37 -4.26 2.58
N LYS A 111 26.69 -4.48 2.48
CA LYS A 111 27.28 -5.47 1.57
C LYS A 111 27.13 -6.91 2.07
N GLU A 112 27.05 -7.08 3.39
CA GLU A 112 26.99 -8.37 4.08
C GLU A 112 25.66 -8.48 4.83
N GLY A 113 25.16 -9.70 5.04
CA GLY A 113 23.93 -9.91 5.83
C GLY A 113 22.64 -9.57 5.08
N THR A 114 22.59 -9.83 3.76
CA THR A 114 21.34 -9.76 2.98
C THR A 114 20.29 -10.72 3.54
N VAL A 115 19.02 -10.32 3.52
CA VAL A 115 17.93 -11.23 3.89
C VAL A 115 17.91 -12.45 2.99
N SER A 116 17.89 -13.64 3.60
CA SER A 116 17.73 -14.89 2.86
C SER A 116 16.45 -14.86 2.03
N THR A 117 16.52 -15.33 0.79
CA THR A 117 15.37 -15.45 -0.11
C THR A 117 14.31 -16.43 0.42
N THR A 118 14.68 -17.31 1.35
CA THR A 118 13.75 -18.14 2.12
C THR A 118 12.85 -17.31 3.04
N LEU A 119 13.33 -16.15 3.53
CA LEU A 119 12.57 -15.24 4.39
C LEU A 119 11.87 -14.15 3.57
N CYS A 120 12.59 -13.49 2.66
CA CYS A 120 12.03 -12.41 1.84
C CYS A 120 12.86 -12.18 0.57
N ASN A 121 12.19 -11.82 -0.52
CA ASN A 121 12.82 -11.47 -1.81
C ASN A 121 12.88 -9.94 -2.02
N CYS A 122 13.22 -9.17 -0.98
CA CYS A 122 13.30 -7.71 -1.02
C CYS A 122 14.15 -7.16 -2.18
#